data_AF-A0A9E2YTU1-F1
#
_entry.id   AF-A0A9E2YTU1-F1
#
_cell.length_a   1.000
_cell.length_b   1.000
_cell.length_c   1.000
_cell.angle_alpha   90.00
_cell.angle_beta   90.00
_cell.angle_gamma   90.00
#
_symmetry.space_group_name_H-M   'P 1'
#
loop_
_entity.id
_entity.type
_entity.pdbx_description
1 polymer ?
#
loop_
_entity_poly.entity_id
_entity_poly.type
_entity_poly.pdbx_seq_one_letter_code
_entity_poly.pdbx_strand_id
1 'polypeptide(L)'
;MMGRVPVNTGPIPQIGTPKGTLLFDAVYLASHEKLKGEVGRKALVLITDGEDQGSFYDRRAAIEAAQRSDAIVYSIYYVDRGFYASAGMMAGGGEGDLRKMSDETGGHVFTVSHKHPLNEVFKQIQDELRNQYSIGYESTNEKRDGTFRHVDIKVDNNDYRVQARNGYYATPVDEQ
;
A
#
# COMPACT_ATOMS: atom_id res chain seq x y z
N MET A 1 -17.61 -15.52 25.11
CA MET A 1 -18.48 -14.95 24.07
C MET A 1 -18.18 -13.47 23.92
N MET A 2 -17.52 -13.06 22.83
CA MET A 2 -17.83 -11.81 22.11
C MET A 2 -17.07 -11.84 20.78
N GLY A 3 -17.70 -12.40 19.76
CA GLY A 3 -17.25 -12.22 18.38
C GLY A 3 -17.68 -10.82 17.94
N ARG A 4 -16.74 -10.04 17.41
CA ARG A 4 -17.06 -8.82 16.69
C ARG A 4 -16.13 -8.70 15.49
N VAL A 5 -16.58 -9.25 14.37
CA VAL A 5 -16.21 -8.75 13.04
C VAL A 5 -17.53 -8.62 12.29
N PRO A 6 -17.90 -7.37 11.97
CA PRO A 6 -17.94 -7.05 10.56
C PRO A 6 -17.37 -5.66 10.31
N VAL A 7 -16.22 -5.57 9.66
CA VAL A 7 -15.84 -4.35 8.93
C VAL A 7 -16.07 -4.62 7.46
N ASN A 8 -17.30 -4.42 7.03
CA ASN A 8 -17.56 -4.05 5.65
C ASN A 8 -18.74 -3.08 5.63
N THR A 9 -18.51 -1.83 5.24
CA THR A 9 -19.56 -0.94 4.74
C THR A 9 -18.97 0.25 3.97
N GLY A 10 -18.39 -0.04 2.80
CA GLY A 10 -18.26 0.92 1.71
C GLY A 10 -17.43 2.21 1.97
N PRO A 11 -17.46 3.17 1.03
CA PRO A 11 -16.54 4.30 0.97
C PRO A 11 -17.03 5.53 1.77
N ILE A 12 -17.60 5.33 2.96
CA ILE A 12 -18.18 6.42 3.75
C ILE A 12 -17.54 6.46 5.14
N PRO A 13 -17.07 7.62 5.62
CA PRO A 13 -16.57 7.77 6.99
C PRO A 13 -17.59 7.30 8.02
N GLN A 14 -17.19 6.41 8.92
CA GLN A 14 -18.05 5.96 10.02
C GLN A 14 -18.00 6.95 11.17
N ILE A 15 -19.18 7.41 11.63
CA ILE A 15 -19.35 7.99 12.96
C ILE A 15 -19.46 6.79 13.93
N GLY A 16 -18.32 6.25 14.36
CA GLY A 16 -18.24 5.07 15.25
C GLY A 16 -16.98 5.10 16.11
N THR A 17 -16.80 4.10 16.98
CA THR A 17 -15.53 3.83 17.67
C THR A 17 -14.83 2.64 16.99
N PRO A 18 -13.59 2.79 16.52
CA PRO A 18 -12.72 3.97 16.63
C PRO A 18 -13.22 5.16 15.82
N LYS A 19 -13.10 6.36 16.39
CA LYS A 19 -13.39 7.63 15.70
C LYS A 19 -12.11 8.03 14.98
N GLY A 20 -12.03 7.79 13.67
CA GLY A 20 -10.90 8.24 12.87
C GLY A 20 -10.59 7.31 11.69
N THR A 21 -9.50 7.62 11.00
CA THR A 21 -9.03 6.87 9.84
C THR A 21 -8.18 5.69 10.32
N LEU A 22 -8.71 4.46 10.22
CA LEU A 22 -7.97 3.23 10.50
C LEU A 22 -7.26 2.76 9.23
N LEU A 23 -6.22 3.50 8.85
CA LEU A 23 -5.54 3.33 7.58
C LEU A 23 -4.84 1.97 7.49
N PHE A 24 -4.08 1.60 8.52
CA PHE A 24 -3.31 0.36 8.50
C PHE A 24 -4.21 -0.87 8.58
N ASP A 25 -5.28 -0.82 9.38
CA ASP A 25 -6.27 -1.89 9.41
C ASP A 25 -6.94 -2.07 8.04
N ALA A 26 -7.32 -0.97 7.37
CA ALA A 26 -7.92 -1.04 6.04
C ALA A 26 -6.98 -1.69 5.02
N VAL A 27 -5.69 -1.30 5.00
CA VAL A 27 -4.69 -1.88 4.10
C VAL A 27 -4.46 -3.37 4.43
N TYR A 28 -4.34 -3.70 5.71
CA TYR A 28 -4.15 -5.08 6.15
C TYR A 28 -5.32 -5.97 5.73
N LEU A 29 -6.55 -5.58 6.07
CA LEU A 29 -7.74 -6.37 5.80
C LEU A 29 -8.00 -6.50 4.29
N ALA A 30 -7.86 -5.41 3.53
CA ALA A 30 -7.99 -5.46 2.08
C ALA A 30 -6.96 -6.41 1.45
N SER A 31 -5.71 -6.34 1.88
CA SER A 31 -4.64 -7.22 1.37
C SER A 31 -4.85 -8.67 1.78
N HIS A 32 -5.04 -8.92 3.08
CA HIS A 32 -5.05 -10.25 3.68
C HIS A 32 -6.35 -11.01 3.42
N GLU A 33 -7.50 -10.34 3.56
CA GLU A 33 -8.80 -10.99 3.46
C GLU A 33 -9.42 -10.93 2.06
N LYS A 34 -9.14 -9.86 1.30
CA LYS A 34 -9.75 -9.67 -0.02
C LYS A 34 -8.83 -10.03 -1.16
N LEU A 35 -7.55 -9.66 -1.11
CA LEU A 35 -6.64 -9.83 -2.25
C LEU A 35 -5.80 -11.12 -2.21
N LYS A 36 -5.60 -11.72 -1.04
CA LYS A 36 -4.75 -12.91 -0.88
C LYS A 36 -5.19 -14.10 -1.75
N GLY A 37 -6.51 -14.31 -1.91
CA GLY A 37 -7.07 -15.42 -2.70
C GLY A 37 -7.30 -15.09 -4.18
N GLU A 38 -7.17 -13.82 -4.57
CA GLU A 38 -7.47 -13.38 -5.93
C GLU A 38 -6.30 -13.66 -6.88
N VAL A 39 -6.63 -14.07 -8.10
CA VAL A 39 -5.66 -14.40 -9.16
C VAL A 39 -5.42 -13.19 -10.05
N GLY A 40 -4.17 -12.98 -10.44
CA GLY A 40 -3.77 -11.91 -11.36
C GLY A 40 -3.17 -10.70 -10.65
N ARG A 41 -3.06 -9.59 -11.40
CA ARG A 41 -2.46 -8.34 -10.92
C ARG A 41 -3.37 -7.68 -9.89
N LYS A 42 -2.83 -7.37 -8.73
CA LYS A 42 -3.58 -6.80 -7.60
C LYS A 42 -3.01 -5.45 -7.22
N ALA A 43 -3.90 -4.48 -7.06
CA ALA A 43 -3.53 -3.14 -6.67
C ALA A 43 -4.53 -2.58 -5.67
N LEU A 44 -4.00 -1.85 -4.69
CA LEU A 44 -4.75 -1.01 -3.77
C LEU A 44 -4.45 0.44 -4.11
N VAL A 45 -5.50 1.24 -4.33
CA VAL A 45 -5.37 2.69 -4.54
C VAL A 45 -5.93 3.39 -3.30
N LEU A 46 -5.04 3.98 -2.50
CA LEU A 46 -5.39 4.72 -1.30
C LEU A 46 -5.61 6.19 -1.65
N ILE A 47 -6.67 6.81 -1.12
CA ILE A 47 -6.93 8.24 -1.27
C ILE A 47 -7.17 8.79 0.12
N THR A 48 -6.20 9.50 0.67
CA THR A 48 -6.19 9.89 2.08
C THR A 48 -5.12 10.95 2.36
N ASP A 49 -5.22 11.62 3.51
CA ASP A 49 -4.16 12.44 4.10
C ASP A 49 -3.07 11.60 4.80
N GLY A 50 -3.27 10.29 4.87
CA GLY A 50 -2.30 9.34 5.42
C GLY A 50 -2.23 9.30 6.95
N GLU A 51 -3.09 10.05 7.64
CA GLU A 51 -3.10 10.08 9.11
C GLU A 51 -3.87 8.87 9.65
N ASP A 52 -3.17 7.97 10.35
CA ASP A 52 -3.79 6.84 11.05
C ASP A 52 -4.26 7.24 12.46
N GLN A 53 -5.42 6.76 12.89
CA GLN A 53 -6.05 7.11 14.16
C GLN A 53 -6.38 5.86 14.99
N GLY A 54 -5.35 5.08 15.32
CA GLY A 54 -5.45 3.97 16.27
C GLY A 54 -5.82 2.64 15.63
N SER A 55 -5.26 2.36 14.45
CA SER A 55 -5.31 1.01 13.87
C SER A 55 -4.77 -0.03 14.86
N PHE A 56 -5.37 -1.20 14.85
CA PHE A 56 -4.88 -2.36 15.60
C PHE A 56 -3.57 -2.89 14.99
N TYR A 57 -3.51 -2.95 13.66
CA TYR A 57 -2.31 -3.29 12.92
C TYR A 57 -1.42 -2.07 12.76
N ASP A 58 -0.11 -2.28 12.82
CA ASP A 58 0.85 -1.24 12.50
C ASP A 58 1.15 -1.16 11.00
N ARG A 59 1.86 -0.10 10.60
CA ARG A 59 2.30 0.11 9.22
C ARG A 59 3.09 -1.09 8.66
N ARG A 60 3.90 -1.77 9.48
CA ARG A 60 4.75 -2.87 9.01
C ARG A 60 3.89 -4.10 8.69
N ALA A 61 2.92 -4.41 9.55
CA ALA A 61 1.95 -5.48 9.33
C ALA A 61 1.11 -5.22 8.07
N ALA A 62 0.69 -3.97 7.84
CA ALA A 62 -0.02 -3.58 6.63
C ALA A 62 0.83 -3.79 5.35
N ILE A 63 2.11 -3.37 5.38
CA ILE A 63 3.07 -3.59 4.28
C ILE A 63 3.27 -5.08 4.03
N GLU A 64 3.52 -5.85 5.08
CA GLU A 64 3.72 -7.29 4.99
C GLU A 64 2.49 -7.99 4.39
N ALA A 65 1.28 -7.60 4.79
CA ALA A 65 0.05 -8.14 4.24
C ALA A 65 -0.08 -7.85 2.73
N ALA A 66 0.24 -6.62 2.31
CA ALA A 66 0.24 -6.24 0.89
C ALA A 66 1.29 -7.04 0.09
N GLN A 67 2.52 -7.15 0.60
CA GLN A 67 3.60 -7.93 -0.03
C GLN A 67 3.25 -9.41 -0.16
N ARG A 68 2.74 -10.03 0.91
CA ARG A 68 2.32 -11.45 0.92
C ARG A 68 1.13 -11.75 0.02
N SER A 69 0.26 -10.78 -0.20
CA SER A 69 -0.87 -10.91 -1.12
C SER A 69 -0.53 -10.57 -2.56
N ASP A 70 0.73 -10.22 -2.85
CA ASP A 70 1.14 -9.75 -4.17
C ASP A 70 0.39 -8.49 -4.65
N ALA A 71 -0.01 -7.65 -3.70
CA ALA A 71 -0.72 -6.39 -3.96
C ALA A 71 0.25 -5.21 -4.02
N ILE A 72 0.10 -4.38 -5.04
CA ILE A 72 0.82 -3.09 -5.17
C ILE A 72 -0.02 -1.99 -4.53
N VAL A 73 0.57 -1.18 -3.66
CA VAL A 73 -0.11 -0.04 -3.05
C VAL A 73 0.28 1.23 -3.80
N TYR A 74 -0.71 1.90 -4.40
CA TYR A 74 -0.59 3.26 -4.89
C TYR A 74 -1.29 4.20 -3.92
N SER A 75 -0.67 5.32 -3.58
CA SER A 75 -1.27 6.28 -2.67
C SER A 75 -1.46 7.63 -3.34
N ILE A 76 -2.66 8.18 -3.23
CA ILE A 76 -2.99 9.53 -3.64
C ILE A 76 -3.09 10.36 -2.36
N TYR A 77 -2.01 11.07 -2.07
CA TYR A 77 -1.92 11.99 -0.95
C TYR A 77 -2.80 13.21 -1.22
N TYR A 78 -3.90 13.30 -0.48
CA TYR A 78 -4.90 14.35 -0.62
C TYR A 78 -5.12 15.00 0.75
N VAL A 79 -4.57 16.21 0.91
CA VAL A 79 -4.63 16.97 2.16
C VAL A 79 -5.22 18.35 1.92
N ASP A 80 -6.22 18.73 2.71
CA ASP A 80 -6.69 20.11 2.77
C ASP A 80 -5.87 20.89 3.80
N ARG A 81 -4.80 21.54 3.35
CA ARG A 81 -3.93 22.34 4.23
C ARG A 81 -4.66 23.51 4.89
N GLY A 82 -5.70 24.05 4.25
CA GLY A 82 -6.50 25.15 4.80
C GLY A 82 -7.33 24.70 5.99
N PHE A 83 -7.96 23.53 5.88
CA PHE A 83 -8.67 22.89 6.98
C PHE A 83 -7.74 22.69 8.19
N TYR A 84 -6.59 22.03 8.00
CA TYR A 84 -5.62 21.78 9.08
C TYR A 84 -5.12 23.07 9.74
N ALA A 85 -4.74 24.07 8.94
CA ALA A 85 -4.29 25.36 9.45
C ALA A 85 -5.39 26.07 10.27
N SER A 86 -6.63 26.06 9.79
CA SER A 86 -7.77 26.66 10.49
C SER A 86 -8.12 25.93 11.81
N ALA A 87 -7.86 24.64 11.88
CA ALA A 87 -8.04 23.82 13.07
C ALA A 87 -6.86 23.92 14.06
N GLY A 88 -5.81 24.69 13.74
CA GLY A 88 -4.59 24.80 14.54
C GLY A 88 -3.75 23.52 14.54
N MET A 89 -3.96 22.64 13.54
CA MET A 89 -3.29 21.35 13.42
C MET A 89 -2.21 21.41 12.33
N MET A 90 -1.11 20.70 12.54
CA MET A 90 -0.09 20.54 11.49
C MET A 90 -0.55 19.50 10.48
N ALA A 91 -0.68 19.90 9.22
CA ALA A 91 -0.88 18.96 8.11
C ALA A 91 0.46 18.34 7.71
N GLY A 92 0.45 17.10 7.19
CA GLY A 92 1.62 16.53 6.52
C GLY A 92 2.34 15.38 7.22
N GLY A 93 1.85 14.86 8.34
CA GLY A 93 2.46 13.71 9.01
C GLY A 93 2.28 12.41 8.22
N GLY A 94 1.12 12.23 7.60
CA GLY A 94 0.72 10.99 6.93
C GLY A 94 1.41 10.66 5.59
N GLU A 95 2.04 11.63 4.92
CA GLU A 95 2.68 11.38 3.61
C GLU A 95 3.80 10.32 3.71
N GLY A 96 4.57 10.35 4.80
CA GLY A 96 5.66 9.40 5.03
C GLY A 96 5.20 7.95 5.16
N ASP A 97 4.03 7.73 5.73
CA ASP A 97 3.44 6.41 5.90
C ASP A 97 2.91 5.87 4.58
N LEU A 98 2.22 6.71 3.82
CA LEU A 98 1.80 6.40 2.44
C LEU A 98 3.01 6.06 1.55
N ARG A 99 4.09 6.83 1.68
CA ARG A 99 5.34 6.62 0.93
C ARG A 99 5.94 5.27 1.23
N LYS A 100 6.12 4.94 2.52
CA LYS A 100 6.65 3.62 2.92
C LYS A 100 5.78 2.47 2.41
N MET A 101 4.46 2.57 2.54
CA MET A 101 3.56 1.51 2.07
C MET A 101 3.63 1.32 0.55
N SER A 102 3.68 2.43 -0.19
CA SER A 102 3.71 2.39 -1.65
C SER A 102 5.06 1.86 -2.15
N ASP A 103 6.17 2.44 -1.69
CA ASP A 103 7.51 2.11 -2.17
C ASP A 103 7.88 0.64 -1.85
N GLU A 104 7.57 0.15 -0.64
CA GLU A 104 7.88 -1.24 -0.22
C GLU A 104 7.09 -2.29 -1.02
N THR A 105 5.94 -1.92 -1.58
CA THR A 105 5.09 -2.82 -2.38
C THR A 105 5.30 -2.66 -3.88
N GLY A 106 6.13 -1.70 -4.30
CA GLY A 106 6.44 -1.40 -5.70
C GLY A 106 5.50 -0.40 -6.39
N GLY A 107 4.65 0.29 -5.63
CA GLY A 107 3.90 1.46 -6.10
C GLY A 107 4.57 2.75 -5.65
N HIS A 108 3.88 3.89 -5.75
CA HIS A 108 4.40 5.16 -5.24
C HIS A 108 3.27 6.12 -4.84
N VAL A 109 3.66 7.25 -4.24
CA VAL A 109 2.75 8.31 -3.81
C VAL A 109 2.60 9.38 -4.88
N PHE A 110 1.36 9.75 -5.17
CA PHE A 110 0.96 10.89 -5.97
C PHE A 110 0.47 12.00 -5.04
N THR A 111 0.82 13.24 -5.33
CA THR A 111 0.29 14.40 -4.61
C THR A 111 -0.64 15.17 -5.53
N VAL A 112 -1.87 15.40 -5.08
CA VAL A 112 -2.84 16.17 -5.87
C VAL A 112 -2.55 17.66 -5.73
N SER A 113 -2.52 18.35 -6.86
CA SER A 113 -2.34 19.80 -6.90
C SER A 113 -3.09 20.40 -8.10
N HIS A 114 -3.17 21.73 -8.16
CA HIS A 114 -3.76 22.41 -9.33
C HIS A 114 -3.07 22.05 -10.65
N LYS A 115 -1.76 21.76 -10.61
CA LYS A 115 -0.97 21.36 -11.80
C LYS A 115 -1.02 19.86 -12.08
N HIS A 116 -1.47 19.07 -11.11
CA HIS A 116 -1.56 17.62 -11.22
C HIS A 116 -2.88 17.15 -10.60
N PRO A 117 -3.99 17.35 -11.33
CA PRO A 117 -5.31 17.05 -10.84
C PRO A 117 -5.55 15.54 -10.75
N LEU A 118 -6.55 15.17 -9.95
CA LEU A 118 -6.84 13.78 -9.60
C LEU A 118 -7.10 12.88 -10.84
N ASN A 119 -7.70 13.42 -11.89
CA ASN A 119 -7.93 12.69 -13.15
C ASN A 119 -6.63 12.31 -13.87
N GLU A 120 -5.59 13.16 -13.81
CA GLU A 120 -4.28 12.84 -14.38
C GLU A 120 -3.58 11.76 -13.55
N VAL A 121 -3.66 11.86 -12.22
CA VAL A 121 -3.13 10.83 -11.30
C VAL A 121 -3.74 9.47 -11.61
N PHE A 122 -5.07 9.37 -11.72
CA PHE A 122 -5.73 8.11 -12.03
C PHE A 122 -5.34 7.57 -13.41
N LYS A 123 -5.19 8.45 -14.40
CA LYS A 123 -4.72 8.04 -15.73
C LYS A 123 -3.32 7.45 -15.66
N GLN A 124 -2.41 8.07 -14.91
CA GLN A 124 -1.06 7.55 -14.72
C GLN A 124 -1.06 6.18 -14.04
N ILE A 125 -1.85 6.01 -12.96
CA ILE A 125 -2.01 4.71 -12.30
C ILE A 125 -2.54 3.66 -13.28
N GLN A 126 -3.53 4.00 -14.11
CA GLN A 126 -4.05 3.09 -15.14
C GLN A 126 -2.99 2.68 -16.15
N ASP A 127 -2.20 3.63 -16.64
CA ASP A 127 -1.12 3.37 -17.60
C ASP A 127 -0.04 2.48 -16.98
N GLU A 128 0.32 2.69 -15.72
CA GLU A 128 1.28 1.86 -14.98
C GLU A 128 0.76 0.43 -14.74
N LEU A 129 -0.50 0.29 -14.32
CA LEU A 129 -1.13 -1.02 -14.12
C LEU A 129 -1.25 -1.84 -15.41
N ARG A 130 -1.37 -1.18 -16.56
CA ARG A 130 -1.36 -1.82 -17.88
C ARG A 130 0.04 -2.27 -18.28
N ASN A 131 1.05 -1.45 -18.02
CA ASN A 131 2.42 -1.62 -18.51
C ASN A 131 3.38 -2.23 -17.46
N GLN A 132 3.00 -3.38 -16.88
CA GLN A 132 3.87 -4.10 -15.94
C GLN A 132 4.75 -5.12 -16.67
N TYR A 133 6.05 -5.05 -16.45
CA TYR A 133 7.03 -6.04 -16.90
C TYR A 133 7.18 -7.15 -15.84
N SER A 134 7.32 -8.40 -16.29
CA SER A 134 7.65 -9.53 -15.42
C SER A 134 9.08 -9.97 -15.68
N ILE A 135 9.89 -10.02 -14.62
CA ILE A 135 11.26 -10.51 -14.65
C ILE A 135 11.33 -11.71 -13.73
N GLY A 136 11.77 -12.85 -14.26
CA GLY A 136 12.02 -14.05 -13.49
C GLY A 136 13.50 -14.16 -13.14
N TYR A 137 13.79 -14.55 -11.90
CA TYR A 137 15.12 -14.96 -11.49
C TYR A 137 15.00 -16.14 -10.52
N GLU A 138 16.05 -16.95 -10.43
CA GLU A 138 16.14 -18.02 -9.45
C GLU A 138 17.03 -17.55 -8.29
N SER A 139 16.51 -17.65 -7.06
CA SER A 139 17.29 -17.28 -5.88
C SER A 139 18.31 -18.37 -5.57
N THR A 140 19.56 -17.96 -5.38
CA THR A 140 20.64 -18.85 -4.91
C THR A 140 20.48 -19.26 -3.44
N ASN A 141 19.55 -18.64 -2.70
CA ASN A 141 19.20 -19.05 -1.34
C ASN A 141 18.04 -20.08 -1.38
N GLU A 142 18.34 -21.32 -1.05
CA GLU A 142 17.37 -22.43 -1.07
C GLU A 142 16.48 -22.49 0.19
N LYS A 143 16.75 -21.70 1.24
CA LYS A 143 16.01 -21.76 2.51
C LYS A 143 14.55 -21.32 2.37
N ARG A 144 13.62 -22.24 2.53
CA ARG A 144 12.16 -21.97 2.53
C ARG A 144 11.64 -21.67 3.93
N ASP A 145 12.15 -20.61 4.53
CA ASP A 145 11.98 -20.27 5.95
C ASP A 145 10.93 -19.18 6.23
N GLY A 146 10.21 -18.72 5.21
CA GLY A 146 9.21 -17.66 5.38
C GLY A 146 9.80 -16.25 5.54
N THR A 147 11.12 -16.09 5.47
CA THR A 147 11.78 -14.79 5.68
C THR A 147 11.64 -13.87 4.46
N PHE A 148 11.70 -12.56 4.72
CA PHE A 148 11.71 -11.56 3.66
C PHE A 148 13.07 -11.53 2.97
N ARG A 149 13.05 -11.52 1.64
CA ARG A 149 14.23 -11.48 0.78
C ARG A 149 14.19 -10.21 -0.05
N HIS A 150 15.16 -9.35 0.18
CA HIS A 150 15.31 -8.09 -0.55
C HIS A 150 15.73 -8.35 -1.99
N VAL A 151 15.17 -7.57 -2.92
CA VAL A 151 15.50 -7.64 -4.35
C VAL A 151 15.75 -6.24 -4.86
N ASP A 152 16.98 -6.01 -5.32
CA ASP A 152 17.38 -4.76 -5.97
C ASP A 152 17.43 -4.96 -7.48
N ILE A 153 16.68 -4.14 -8.20
CA ILE A 153 16.70 -4.12 -9.66
C ILE A 153 17.42 -2.86 -10.12
N LYS A 154 18.48 -3.04 -10.91
CA LYS A 154 19.27 -1.95 -11.50
C LYS A 154 19.24 -2.05 -13.01
N VAL A 155 19.19 -0.90 -13.66
CA VAL A 155 19.27 -0.76 -15.11
C VAL A 155 20.53 0.01 -15.46
N ASP A 156 21.20 -0.36 -16.55
CA ASP A 156 22.46 0.27 -16.96
C ASP A 156 22.25 1.70 -17.47
N ASN A 157 21.06 2.00 -18.01
CA ASN A 157 20.71 3.32 -18.51
C ASN A 157 20.00 4.16 -17.43
N ASN A 158 20.64 5.25 -17.02
CA ASN A 158 20.16 6.18 -16.01
C ASN A 158 18.95 7.03 -16.42
N ASP A 159 18.55 7.02 -17.70
CA ASP A 159 17.33 7.70 -18.17
C ASP A 159 16.06 6.95 -17.74
N TYR A 160 16.18 5.69 -17.32
CA TYR A 160 15.07 4.89 -16.81
C TYR A 160 15.01 4.90 -15.30
N ARG A 161 13.80 5.05 -14.78
CA ARG A 161 13.50 4.85 -13.36
C ARG A 161 12.89 3.46 -13.18
N VAL A 162 13.53 2.66 -12.34
CA VAL A 162 13.00 1.34 -11.95
C VAL A 162 12.01 1.54 -10.81
N GLN A 163 10.81 1.00 -10.98
CA GLN A 163 9.82 0.89 -9.94
C GLN A 163 9.45 -0.59 -9.79
N ALA A 164 9.80 -1.17 -8.65
CA ALA A 164 9.61 -2.58 -8.37
C ALA A 164 9.40 -2.76 -6.87
N ARG A 165 8.81 -3.90 -6.50
CA ARG A 165 8.76 -4.30 -5.10
C ARG A 165 10.17 -4.49 -4.55
N ASN A 166 10.37 -4.11 -3.30
CA ASN A 166 11.65 -4.23 -2.61
C ASN A 166 12.02 -5.69 -2.28
N GLY A 167 11.15 -6.66 -2.55
CA GLY A 167 11.43 -8.05 -2.24
C GLY A 167 10.19 -8.92 -2.18
N TYR A 168 10.37 -10.09 -1.62
CA TYR A 168 9.34 -11.11 -1.49
C TYR A 168 9.57 -11.95 -0.24
N TYR A 169 8.52 -12.58 0.27
CA TYR A 169 8.64 -13.57 1.34
C TYR A 169 8.90 -14.95 0.73
N ALA A 170 9.88 -15.68 1.27
CA ALA A 170 10.13 -17.06 0.88
C ALA A 170 8.89 -17.91 1.17
N THR A 171 8.49 -18.78 0.24
CA THR A 171 7.40 -19.74 0.48
C THR A 171 7.86 -20.73 1.56
N PRO A 172 7.21 -20.78 2.73
CA PRO A 172 7.51 -21.80 3.73
C PRO A 172 7.28 -23.19 3.14
N VAL A 173 8.02 -24.19 3.61
CA VAL A 173 7.62 -25.58 3.39
C VAL A 173 6.39 -25.80 4.25
N ASP A 174 5.23 -26.04 3.64
CA ASP A 174 4.07 -26.50 4.40
C ASP A 174 4.43 -27.85 5.03
N GLU A 175 4.43 -27.93 6.35
CA GLU A 175 4.39 -29.23 7.04
C GLU A 175 3.01 -29.82 6.77
N GLN A 176 2.96 -30.77 5.82
CA GLN A 176 1.77 -31.59 5.55
C GLN A 176 1.49 -32.56 6.70
#